data_AF-A0A7S3M2U1-F1
#
_entry.id   AF-A0A7S3M2U1-F1
#
_cell.length_a   1.000
_cell.length_b   1.000
_cell.length_c   1.000
_cell.angle_alpha   90.00
_cell.angle_beta   90.00
_cell.angle_gamma   90.00
#
_symmetry.space_group_name_H-M   'P 1'
#
loop_
_entity.id
_entity.type
_entity.pdbx_description
1 polymer ?
#
loop_
_entity_poly.entity_id
_entity_poly.type
_entity_poly.pdbx_seq_one_letter_code
_entity_poly.pdbx_strand_id
1 'polypeptide(L)'
;AFSECSAGEDCSGAAAAFQKSCSTVVSAVVQASSGDRDNVVEYMHDVCTEIAEKDWRHGRCTDMGTLIAATMKQDAYENREKFDTAGLCTKFWARVSKEEAARVEQEQKAQAEADTEAAKADEAARAAETKRQAEEEAKAAEASKKAEEAAKVADAAAVKATAEEEAAKALEEKEAKQAQEKNSKKDAEAKEEVEVKDAEAKE
;
A
#
# COMPACT_ATOMS: atom_id res chain seq x y z
N ALA A 1 -27.68 -19.45 0.94
CA ALA A 1 -29.01 -19.60 1.56
C ALA A 1 -29.01 -19.29 3.06
N PHE A 2 -28.15 -19.90 3.90
CA PHE A 2 -28.01 -19.49 5.32
C PHE A 2 -27.08 -18.27 5.50
N SER A 3 -26.05 -18.18 4.68
CA SER A 3 -25.02 -17.13 4.67
C SER A 3 -25.42 -15.83 3.97
N GLU A 4 -26.60 -15.76 3.35
CA GLU A 4 -27.06 -14.59 2.58
C GLU A 4 -27.99 -13.68 3.40
N CYS A 5 -28.30 -14.02 4.65
CA CYS A 5 -29.04 -13.11 5.52
C CYS A 5 -28.09 -12.04 6.09
N SER A 6 -27.78 -11.05 5.27
CA SER A 6 -27.10 -9.83 5.71
C SER A 6 -28.12 -8.87 6.35
N ALA A 7 -27.63 -8.05 7.27
CA ALA A 7 -28.44 -7.19 8.13
C ALA A 7 -29.37 -6.26 7.33
N GLY A 8 -30.66 -6.61 7.27
CA GLY A 8 -31.70 -5.80 6.63
C GLY A 8 -32.92 -6.57 6.10
N GLU A 9 -32.81 -7.88 5.86
CA GLU A 9 -33.92 -8.71 5.34
C GLU A 9 -34.52 -9.66 6.40
N ASP A 10 -35.82 -9.92 6.30
CA ASP A 10 -36.55 -10.84 7.17
C ASP A 10 -36.04 -12.29 7.01
N CYS A 11 -35.12 -12.71 7.88
CA CYS A 11 -34.60 -14.08 7.94
C CYS A 11 -35.64 -15.14 8.40
N SER A 12 -36.92 -14.76 8.52
CA SER A 12 -38.02 -15.63 8.97
C SER A 12 -38.18 -16.87 8.07
N GLY A 13 -37.90 -16.74 6.77
CA GLY A 13 -37.91 -17.85 5.82
C GLY A 13 -36.83 -18.91 6.09
N ALA A 14 -35.61 -18.49 6.44
CA ALA A 14 -34.51 -19.40 6.77
C ALA A 14 -34.79 -20.16 8.09
N ALA A 15 -35.32 -19.45 9.09
CA ALA A 15 -35.74 -20.07 10.34
C ALA A 15 -36.85 -21.12 10.11
N ALA A 16 -37.88 -20.78 9.33
CA ALA A 16 -38.96 -21.72 9.01
C ALA A 16 -38.48 -22.96 8.23
N ALA A 17 -37.61 -22.78 7.25
CA ALA A 17 -37.01 -23.89 6.49
C ALA A 17 -36.14 -24.78 7.38
N PHE A 18 -35.38 -24.19 8.30
CA PHE A 18 -34.63 -24.94 9.29
C PHE A 18 -35.54 -25.72 10.22
N GLN A 19 -36.59 -25.10 10.78
CA GLN A 19 -37.53 -25.77 11.68
C GLN A 19 -38.12 -27.04 11.03
N LYS A 20 -38.52 -26.95 9.76
CA LYS A 20 -39.05 -28.09 9.01
C LYS A 20 -38.02 -29.21 8.83
N SER A 21 -36.79 -28.85 8.46
CA SER A 21 -35.73 -29.81 8.20
C SER A 21 -35.26 -30.48 9.49
N CYS A 22 -35.02 -29.69 10.54
CA CYS A 22 -34.65 -30.15 11.86
C CYS A 22 -35.71 -31.09 12.44
N SER A 23 -36.98 -30.70 12.38
CA SER A 23 -38.07 -31.54 12.92
C SER A 23 -38.13 -32.90 12.21
N THR A 24 -37.93 -32.93 10.89
CA THR A 24 -37.89 -34.19 10.12
C THR A 24 -36.75 -35.09 10.59
N VAL A 25 -35.53 -34.54 10.66
CA VAL A 25 -34.34 -35.31 11.04
C VAL A 25 -34.44 -35.80 12.48
N VAL A 26 -34.78 -34.92 13.42
CA VAL A 26 -34.87 -35.25 14.84
C VAL A 26 -35.97 -36.28 15.09
N SER A 27 -37.16 -36.14 14.47
CA SER A 27 -38.21 -37.16 14.54
C SER A 27 -37.73 -38.51 14.01
N ALA A 28 -37.01 -38.52 12.89
CA ALA A 28 -36.50 -39.77 12.32
C ALA A 28 -35.49 -40.46 13.24
N VAL A 29 -34.57 -39.70 13.85
CA VAL A 29 -33.61 -40.24 14.82
C VAL A 29 -34.32 -40.84 16.03
N VAL A 30 -35.25 -40.08 16.64
CA VAL A 30 -35.99 -40.55 17.81
C VAL A 30 -36.83 -41.79 17.47
N GLN A 31 -37.50 -41.83 16.31
CA GLN A 31 -38.28 -42.99 15.88
C GLN A 31 -37.41 -44.21 15.57
N ALA A 32 -36.28 -44.03 14.90
CA ALA A 32 -35.36 -45.12 14.56
C ALA A 32 -34.74 -45.76 15.80
N SER A 33 -34.43 -44.95 16.81
CA SER A 33 -33.97 -45.41 18.13
C SER A 33 -35.12 -45.94 19.00
N SER A 34 -36.32 -46.10 18.45
CA SER A 34 -37.52 -46.53 19.18
C SER A 34 -37.83 -45.63 20.38
N GLY A 35 -37.47 -44.35 20.36
CA GLY A 35 -37.61 -43.43 21.49
C GLY A 35 -36.76 -43.76 22.70
N ASP A 36 -35.87 -44.75 22.61
CA ASP A 36 -34.94 -45.09 23.66
C ASP A 36 -33.81 -44.05 23.71
N ARG A 37 -33.61 -43.47 24.89
CA ARG A 37 -32.67 -42.37 25.08
C ARG A 37 -31.23 -42.80 24.91
N ASP A 38 -30.88 -43.99 25.40
CA ASP A 38 -29.49 -44.46 25.37
C ASP A 38 -29.12 -44.83 23.93
N ASN A 39 -30.04 -45.44 23.17
CA ASN A 39 -29.86 -45.68 21.74
C ASN A 39 -29.68 -44.38 20.93
N VAL A 40 -30.39 -43.30 21.28
CA VAL A 40 -30.20 -41.99 20.62
C VAL A 40 -28.83 -41.41 20.94
N VAL A 41 -28.38 -41.51 22.18
CA VAL A 41 -27.05 -41.03 22.61
C VAL A 41 -25.94 -41.77 21.86
N GLU A 42 -26.00 -43.10 21.81
CA GLU A 42 -25.04 -43.93 21.08
C GLU A 42 -25.04 -43.59 19.58
N TYR A 43 -26.22 -43.57 18.95
CA TYR A 43 -26.34 -43.22 17.54
C TYR A 43 -25.77 -41.83 17.21
N MET A 44 -26.12 -40.81 18.00
CA MET A 44 -25.62 -39.46 17.77
C MET A 44 -24.11 -39.36 18.00
N HIS A 45 -23.58 -40.09 18.99
CA HIS A 45 -22.14 -40.16 19.21
C HIS A 45 -21.43 -40.70 17.96
N ASP A 46 -21.86 -41.85 17.45
CA ASP A 46 -21.24 -42.48 16.28
C ASP A 46 -21.29 -41.57 15.06
N VAL A 47 -22.47 -41.03 14.74
CA VAL A 47 -22.65 -40.08 13.62
C VAL A 47 -21.74 -38.87 13.75
N CYS A 48 -21.61 -38.31 14.96
CA CYS A 48 -20.79 -37.12 15.16
C CYS A 48 -19.29 -37.44 15.12
N THR A 49 -18.85 -38.64 15.54
CA THR A 49 -17.44 -39.05 15.45
C THR A 49 -16.96 -39.32 14.03
N GLU A 50 -17.87 -39.62 13.09
CA GLU A 50 -17.55 -39.68 11.66
C GLU A 50 -17.18 -38.30 11.07
N ILE A 51 -17.52 -37.21 11.77
CA ILE A 51 -17.12 -35.87 11.40
C ILE A 51 -15.75 -35.57 12.00
N ALA A 52 -14.80 -35.14 11.17
CA ALA A 52 -13.46 -34.76 11.62
C ALA A 52 -13.51 -33.75 12.79
N GLU A 53 -12.77 -34.01 13.87
CA GLU A 53 -12.78 -33.17 15.09
C GLU A 53 -12.55 -31.68 14.82
N LYS A 54 -11.73 -31.35 13.82
CA LYS A 54 -11.40 -29.95 13.46
C LYS A 54 -12.47 -29.26 12.62
N ASP A 55 -13.48 -30.01 12.18
CA ASP A 55 -14.60 -29.47 11.42
C ASP A 55 -15.61 -28.83 12.37
N TRP A 56 -16.05 -27.61 12.05
CA TRP A 56 -17.04 -26.89 12.86
C TRP A 56 -18.37 -27.66 13.00
N ARG A 57 -18.66 -28.56 12.05
CA ARG A 57 -19.86 -29.40 12.07
C ARG A 57 -19.82 -30.44 13.19
N HIS A 58 -18.64 -30.90 13.61
CA HIS A 58 -18.51 -31.88 14.70
C HIS A 58 -19.09 -31.31 16.00
N GLY A 59 -18.74 -30.08 16.35
CA GLY A 59 -19.29 -29.38 17.52
C GLY A 59 -20.81 -29.21 17.42
N ARG A 60 -21.33 -28.74 16.29
CA ARG A 60 -22.78 -28.54 16.10
C ARG A 60 -23.56 -29.87 16.11
N CYS A 61 -22.99 -30.94 15.58
CA CYS A 61 -23.57 -32.28 15.64
C CYS A 61 -23.69 -32.76 17.09
N THR A 62 -22.61 -32.63 17.85
CA THR A 62 -22.53 -33.04 19.26
C THR A 62 -23.50 -32.23 20.13
N ASP A 63 -23.59 -30.92 19.90
CA ASP A 63 -24.57 -30.05 20.56
C ASP A 63 -26.02 -30.48 20.25
N MET A 64 -26.32 -30.85 19.00
CA MET A 64 -27.64 -31.36 18.62
C MET A 64 -27.94 -32.66 19.36
N GLY A 65 -27.02 -33.63 19.34
CA GLY A 65 -27.20 -34.91 20.05
C GLY A 65 -27.43 -34.73 21.55
N THR A 66 -26.65 -33.84 22.17
CA THR A 66 -26.81 -33.46 23.58
C THR A 66 -28.19 -32.86 23.85
N LEU A 67 -28.65 -31.96 22.98
CA LEU A 67 -29.96 -31.33 23.13
C LEU A 67 -31.13 -32.32 22.95
N ILE A 68 -31.01 -33.27 22.01
CA ILE A 68 -31.99 -34.35 21.85
C ILE A 68 -32.04 -35.18 23.13
N ALA A 69 -30.91 -35.68 23.59
CA ALA A 69 -30.83 -36.52 24.79
C ALA A 69 -31.31 -35.80 26.07
N ALA A 70 -31.13 -34.48 26.15
CA ALA A 70 -31.63 -33.65 27.26
C ALA A 70 -33.15 -33.40 27.19
N THR A 71 -33.73 -33.45 25.99
CA THR A 71 -35.18 -33.26 25.78
C THR A 71 -35.95 -34.58 25.96
N MET A 72 -35.28 -35.73 25.78
CA MET A 72 -35.87 -37.05 25.95
C MET A 72 -36.17 -37.34 27.43
N LYS A 73 -37.34 -37.94 27.67
CA LYS A 73 -37.69 -38.55 28.95
C LYS A 73 -37.05 -39.93 29.07
N GLN A 74 -37.10 -40.50 30.27
CA GLN A 74 -36.74 -41.91 30.48
C GLN A 74 -37.77 -42.88 29.87
N ASP A 75 -39.00 -42.42 29.67
CA ASP A 75 -40.06 -43.22 29.05
C ASP A 75 -39.96 -43.17 27.52
N ALA A 76 -39.66 -44.32 26.91
CA ALA A 76 -39.50 -44.45 25.47
C ALA A 76 -40.79 -44.26 24.67
N TYR A 77 -41.96 -44.56 25.26
CA TYR A 77 -43.24 -44.35 24.58
C TYR A 77 -43.58 -42.86 24.49
N GLU A 78 -43.39 -42.11 25.59
CA GLU A 78 -43.56 -40.65 25.59
C GLU A 78 -42.60 -39.97 24.60
N ASN A 79 -41.38 -40.49 24.45
CA ASN A 79 -40.45 -39.99 23.42
C ASN A 79 -40.89 -40.32 22.00
N ARG A 80 -41.55 -41.46 21.73
CA ARG A 80 -42.05 -41.77 20.38
C ARG A 80 -43.25 -40.92 19.99
N GLU A 81 -44.16 -40.71 20.93
CA GLU A 81 -45.46 -40.12 20.63
C GLU A 81 -45.54 -38.61 20.88
N LYS A 82 -44.76 -38.08 21.83
CA LYS A 82 -44.92 -36.71 22.35
C LYS A 82 -43.61 -35.94 22.46
N PHE A 83 -42.58 -36.35 21.73
CA PHE A 83 -41.31 -35.64 21.76
C PHE A 83 -41.43 -34.26 21.10
N ASP A 84 -41.03 -33.23 21.84
CA ASP A 84 -41.14 -31.84 21.44
C ASP A 84 -40.03 -31.43 20.45
N THR A 85 -40.16 -31.87 19.21
CA THR A 85 -39.21 -31.52 18.13
C THR A 85 -39.22 -30.03 17.82
N ALA A 86 -40.39 -29.38 17.85
CA ALA A 86 -40.51 -27.96 17.55
C ALA A 86 -39.77 -27.08 18.58
N GLY A 87 -39.96 -27.35 19.87
CA GLY A 87 -39.26 -26.64 20.94
C GLY A 87 -37.76 -26.90 20.92
N LEU A 88 -37.34 -28.14 20.67
CA LEU A 88 -35.93 -28.49 20.50
C LEU A 88 -35.29 -27.73 19.33
N CYS A 89 -35.88 -27.80 18.15
CA CYS A 89 -35.35 -27.17 16.94
C CYS A 89 -35.34 -25.64 17.06
N THR A 90 -36.31 -25.05 17.76
CA THR A 90 -36.31 -23.61 18.07
C THR A 90 -35.15 -23.23 18.97
N LYS A 91 -34.89 -24.00 20.03
CA LYS A 91 -33.75 -23.78 20.94
C LYS A 91 -32.41 -23.93 20.22
N PHE A 92 -32.27 -24.99 19.41
CA PHE A 92 -31.04 -25.22 18.64
C PHE A 92 -30.78 -24.08 17.66
N TRP A 93 -31.81 -23.66 16.92
CA TRP A 93 -31.71 -22.52 16.00
C TRP A 93 -31.24 -21.26 16.73
N ALA A 94 -31.88 -20.91 17.85
CA ALA A 94 -31.52 -19.73 18.62
C ALA A 94 -30.05 -19.76 19.10
N ARG A 95 -29.56 -20.94 19.50
CA ARG A 95 -28.17 -21.12 19.89
C ARG A 95 -27.22 -20.91 18.70
N VAL A 96 -27.43 -21.64 17.61
CA VAL A 96 -26.56 -21.56 16.43
C VAL A 96 -26.58 -20.17 15.81
N SER A 97 -27.74 -19.52 15.71
CA SER A 97 -27.84 -18.15 15.20
C SER A 97 -27.09 -17.16 16.09
N LYS A 98 -27.10 -17.34 17.41
CA LYS A 98 -26.34 -16.49 18.34
C LYS A 98 -24.83 -16.70 18.21
N GLU A 99 -24.39 -17.95 18.14
CA GLU A 99 -22.97 -18.28 17.94
C GLU A 99 -22.46 -17.77 16.59
N GLU A 100 -23.27 -17.90 15.53
CA GLU A 100 -22.95 -17.38 14.20
C GLU A 100 -22.88 -15.85 14.20
N ALA A 101 -23.85 -15.18 14.83
CA ALA A 101 -23.82 -13.72 14.95
C ALA A 101 -22.55 -13.24 15.67
N ALA A 102 -22.14 -13.94 16.73
CA ALA A 102 -20.89 -13.64 17.43
C ALA A 102 -19.65 -13.86 16.54
N ARG A 103 -19.61 -14.92 15.73
CA ARG A 103 -18.51 -15.17 14.77
C ARG A 103 -18.43 -14.06 13.73
N VAL A 104 -19.56 -13.70 13.13
CA VAL A 104 -19.64 -12.63 12.13
C VAL A 104 -19.22 -11.29 12.72
N GLU A 105 -19.64 -10.97 13.95
CA GLU A 105 -19.21 -9.75 14.64
C GLU A 105 -17.68 -9.73 14.87
N GLN A 106 -17.10 -10.86 15.27
CA GLN A 106 -15.64 -10.97 15.44
C GLN A 106 -14.90 -10.82 14.11
N GLU A 107 -15.39 -11.45 13.04
CA GLU A 107 -14.83 -11.31 11.69
C GLU A 107 -14.90 -9.85 11.20
N GLN A 108 -16.03 -9.17 11.43
CA GLN A 108 -16.17 -7.75 11.08
C GLN A 108 -15.22 -6.86 11.87
N LYS A 109 -15.02 -7.13 13.17
CA LYS A 109 -14.05 -6.39 14.00
C LYS A 109 -12.63 -6.61 13.50
N ALA A 110 -12.24 -7.87 13.25
CA ALA A 110 -10.92 -8.19 12.73
C ALA A 110 -10.67 -7.55 11.36
N GLN A 111 -11.69 -7.52 10.48
CA GLN A 111 -11.59 -6.84 9.20
C GLN A 111 -11.44 -5.33 9.36
N ALA A 112 -12.23 -4.70 10.23
CA ALA A 112 -12.13 -3.26 10.48
C ALA A 112 -10.76 -2.86 11.08
N GLU A 113 -10.20 -3.70 11.95
CA GLU A 113 -8.84 -3.53 12.48
C GLU A 113 -7.79 -3.67 11.38
N ALA A 114 -7.91 -4.71 10.53
CA ALA A 114 -7.00 -4.91 9.39
C ALA A 114 -7.05 -3.74 8.39
N ASP A 115 -8.24 -3.24 8.08
CA ASP A 115 -8.43 -2.09 7.18
C ASP A 115 -7.84 -0.80 7.79
N THR A 116 -7.99 -0.62 9.10
CA THR A 116 -7.40 0.51 9.83
C THR A 116 -5.87 0.46 9.81
N GLU A 117 -5.28 -0.71 10.05
CA GLU A 117 -3.82 -0.87 10.00
C GLU A 117 -3.27 -0.71 8.58
N ALA A 118 -3.98 -1.22 7.56
CA ALA A 118 -3.63 -1.02 6.16
C ALA A 118 -3.65 0.48 5.77
N ALA A 119 -4.67 1.22 6.22
CA ALA A 119 -4.76 2.66 5.97
C ALA A 119 -3.60 3.45 6.60
N LYS A 120 -3.20 3.12 7.83
CA LYS A 120 -2.03 3.74 8.49
C LYS A 120 -0.73 3.44 7.75
N ALA A 121 -0.57 2.20 7.26
CA ALA A 121 0.61 1.81 6.51
C ALA A 121 0.70 2.56 5.16
N ASP A 122 -0.43 2.72 4.46
CA ASP A 122 -0.50 3.49 3.21
C ASP A 122 -0.17 4.97 3.45
N GLU A 123 -0.73 5.58 4.51
CA GLU A 123 -0.45 6.97 4.88
C GLU A 123 1.04 7.17 5.20
N ALA A 124 1.64 6.26 5.97
CA ALA A 124 3.06 6.32 6.30
C ALA A 124 3.95 6.17 5.04
N ALA A 125 3.57 5.30 4.10
CA ALA A 125 4.28 5.10 2.84
C ALA A 125 4.21 6.37 1.97
N ARG A 126 3.04 7.00 1.84
CA ARG A 126 2.88 8.27 1.11
C ARG A 126 3.69 9.40 1.74
N ALA A 127 3.68 9.52 3.06
CA ALA A 127 4.46 10.53 3.76
C ALA A 127 5.97 10.35 3.53
N ALA A 128 6.46 9.11 3.55
CA ALA A 128 7.85 8.79 3.25
C ALA A 128 8.20 9.11 1.78
N GLU A 129 7.31 8.81 0.84
CA GLU A 129 7.50 9.14 -0.57
C GLU A 129 7.55 10.66 -0.80
N THR A 130 6.59 11.41 -0.24
CA THR A 130 6.57 12.88 -0.34
C THR A 130 7.84 13.50 0.23
N LYS A 131 8.31 13.01 1.38
CA LYS A 131 9.58 13.50 1.96
C LYS A 131 10.76 13.22 1.04
N ARG A 132 10.80 12.04 0.41
CA ARG A 132 11.88 11.66 -0.50
C ARG A 132 11.89 12.51 -1.77
N GLN A 133 10.71 12.80 -2.33
CA GLN A 133 10.57 13.71 -3.47
C GLN A 133 11.02 15.13 -3.11
N ALA A 134 10.63 15.65 -1.94
CA ALA A 134 11.07 16.98 -1.48
C ALA A 134 12.59 17.06 -1.27
N GLU A 135 13.21 16.01 -0.72
CA GLU A 135 14.66 15.93 -0.57
C GLU A 135 15.39 15.87 -1.93
N GLU A 136 14.82 15.18 -2.92
CA GLU A 136 15.37 15.10 -4.27
C GLU A 136 15.28 16.45 -5.00
N GLU A 137 14.13 17.13 -4.93
CA GLU A 137 13.94 18.47 -5.49
C GLU A 137 14.90 19.49 -4.86
N ALA A 138 15.08 19.43 -3.53
CA ALA A 138 16.02 20.30 -2.83
C ALA A 138 17.48 20.09 -3.30
N LYS A 139 17.90 18.83 -3.48
CA LYS A 139 19.23 18.50 -4.02
C LYS A 139 19.39 18.97 -5.47
N ALA A 140 18.37 18.80 -6.30
CA ALA A 140 18.40 19.27 -7.69
C ALA A 140 18.50 20.79 -7.76
N ALA A 141 17.76 21.52 -6.92
CA ALA A 141 17.81 22.97 -6.84
C ALA A 141 19.20 23.47 -6.36
N GLU A 142 19.80 22.81 -5.37
CA GLU A 142 21.15 23.14 -4.90
C GLU A 142 22.21 22.89 -5.98
N ALA A 143 22.13 21.75 -6.69
CA ALA A 143 23.02 21.43 -7.79
C ALA A 143 22.91 22.44 -8.94
N SER A 144 21.69 22.86 -9.29
CA SER A 144 21.45 23.88 -10.31
C SER A 144 22.05 25.24 -9.91
N LYS A 145 21.86 25.68 -8.65
CA LYS A 145 22.48 26.91 -8.14
C LYS A 145 24.01 26.86 -8.21
N LYS A 146 24.62 25.75 -7.81
CA LYS A 146 26.08 25.57 -7.90
C LYS A 146 26.57 25.59 -9.35
N ALA A 147 25.83 24.98 -10.28
CA ALA A 147 26.16 25.02 -11.69
C ALA A 147 26.05 26.44 -12.27
N GLU A 148 25.02 27.20 -11.90
CA GLU A 148 24.84 28.59 -12.33
C GLU A 148 25.94 29.50 -11.78
N GLU A 149 26.32 29.34 -10.50
CA GLU A 149 27.45 30.08 -9.92
C GLU A 149 28.77 29.76 -10.62
N ALA A 150 29.05 28.47 -10.88
CA ALA A 150 30.26 28.07 -11.60
C ALA A 150 30.30 28.65 -13.02
N ALA A 151 29.16 28.68 -13.72
CA ALA A 151 29.05 29.29 -15.04
C ALA A 151 29.33 30.80 -15.00
N LYS A 152 28.79 31.54 -14.00
CA LYS A 152 29.06 32.98 -13.84
C LYS A 152 30.54 33.27 -13.56
N VAL A 153 31.19 32.45 -12.74
CA VAL A 153 32.63 32.58 -12.47
C VAL A 153 33.46 32.32 -13.72
N ALA A 154 33.11 31.28 -14.50
CA ALA A 154 33.78 30.97 -15.76
C ALA A 154 33.61 32.09 -16.80
N ASP A 155 32.40 32.65 -16.92
CA ASP A 155 32.10 33.76 -17.83
C ASP A 155 32.87 35.03 -17.44
N ALA A 156 32.87 35.39 -16.15
CA ALA A 156 33.65 36.52 -15.63
C ALA A 156 35.17 36.35 -15.86
N ALA A 157 35.69 35.14 -15.72
CA ALA A 157 37.09 34.83 -16.02
C ALA A 157 37.41 34.96 -17.51
N ALA A 158 36.50 34.51 -18.38
CA ALA A 158 36.65 34.63 -19.83
C ALA A 158 36.65 36.11 -20.28
N VAL A 159 35.71 36.92 -19.78
CA VAL A 159 35.65 38.36 -20.07
C VAL A 159 36.93 39.08 -19.60
N LYS A 160 37.46 38.70 -18.44
CA LYS A 160 38.71 39.27 -17.94
C LYS A 160 39.89 38.89 -18.82
N ALA A 161 39.99 37.63 -19.24
CA ALA A 161 41.05 37.16 -20.13
C ALA A 161 41.00 37.85 -21.50
N THR A 162 39.81 38.06 -22.07
CA THR A 162 39.67 38.78 -23.34
C THR A 162 40.07 40.25 -23.20
N ALA A 163 39.69 40.91 -22.10
CA ALA A 163 40.09 42.29 -21.84
C ALA A 163 41.62 42.45 -21.65
N GLU A 164 42.26 41.49 -20.98
CA GLU A 164 43.72 41.46 -20.83
C GLU A 164 44.43 41.22 -22.18
N GLU A 165 43.89 40.33 -23.03
CA GLU A 165 44.44 40.09 -24.38
C GLU A 165 44.30 41.32 -25.28
N GLU A 166 43.14 41.99 -25.28
CA GLU A 166 42.94 43.22 -26.06
C GLU A 166 43.84 44.36 -25.57
N ALA A 167 44.04 44.50 -24.26
CA ALA A 167 44.97 45.47 -23.69
C ALA A 167 46.43 45.19 -24.11
N ALA A 168 46.84 43.92 -24.14
CA ALA A 168 48.17 43.52 -24.60
C ALA A 168 48.39 43.84 -26.09
N LYS A 169 47.42 43.51 -26.96
CA LYS A 169 47.49 43.85 -28.39
C LYS A 169 47.53 45.37 -28.63
N ALA A 170 46.77 46.15 -27.87
CA ALA A 170 46.79 47.61 -27.97
C ALA A 170 48.13 48.23 -27.54
N LEU A 171 48.83 47.60 -26.58
CA LEU A 171 50.19 47.99 -26.19
C LEU A 171 51.20 47.66 -27.30
N GLU A 172 51.17 46.44 -27.84
CA GLU A 172 52.05 46.05 -28.95
C GLU A 172 51.83 46.93 -30.19
N GLU A 173 50.59 47.26 -30.54
CA GLU A 173 50.29 48.13 -31.69
C GLU A 173 50.81 49.56 -31.47
N LYS A 174 50.74 50.08 -30.23
CA LYS A 174 51.34 51.38 -29.88
C LYS A 174 52.86 51.34 -29.98
N GLU A 175 53.50 50.30 -29.48
CA GLU A 175 54.95 50.13 -29.56
C GLU A 175 55.42 50.00 -31.02
N ALA A 176 54.69 49.25 -31.85
CA ALA A 176 54.95 49.12 -33.28
C ALA A 176 54.83 50.47 -34.02
N LYS A 177 53.78 51.26 -33.74
CA LYS A 177 53.60 52.60 -34.33
C LYS A 177 54.72 53.56 -33.91
N GLN A 178 55.12 53.55 -32.64
CA GLN A 178 56.24 54.36 -32.16
C GLN A 178 57.59 53.95 -32.77
N ALA A 179 57.81 52.65 -32.99
CA ALA A 179 59.00 52.16 -33.69
C ALA A 179 59.02 52.61 -35.15
N GLN A 180 57.87 52.57 -35.83
CA GLN A 180 57.74 53.08 -37.20
C GLN A 180 58.02 54.59 -37.28
N GLU A 181 57.42 55.40 -36.40
CA GLU A 181 57.67 56.85 -36.38
C GLU A 181 59.14 57.19 -36.11
N LYS A 182 59.80 56.46 -35.22
CA LYS A 182 61.24 56.62 -34.97
C LYS A 182 62.09 56.27 -36.19
N ASN A 183 61.73 55.21 -36.92
CA ASN A 183 62.44 54.86 -38.15
C ASN A 183 62.19 55.89 -39.26
N SER A 184 60.95 56.37 -39.44
CA SER A 184 60.65 57.41 -40.42
C SER A 184 61.34 58.75 -40.12
N LYS A 185 61.53 59.10 -38.84
CA LYS A 185 62.34 60.26 -38.44
C LYS A 185 63.83 60.06 -38.75
N LYS A 186 64.37 58.88 -38.48
CA LYS A 186 65.77 58.54 -38.82
C LYS A 186 66.01 58.53 -40.34
N ASP A 187 65.04 58.05 -41.11
CA ASP A 187 65.09 58.07 -42.58
C ASP A 187 64.98 59.50 -43.13
N ALA A 188 64.26 60.40 -42.44
CA ALA A 188 64.21 61.82 -42.78
C ALA A 188 65.53 62.54 -42.44
N GLU A 189 66.12 62.29 -41.27
CA GLU A 189 67.45 62.83 -40.89
C GLU A 189 68.57 62.29 -41.79
N ALA A 190 68.52 61.01 -42.19
CA ALA A 190 69.49 60.42 -43.11
C ALA A 190 69.37 61.00 -44.54
N LYS A 191 68.17 61.40 -44.97
CA LYS A 191 67.98 62.11 -46.25
C LYS A 191 68.50 63.55 -46.19
N GLU A 192 68.32 64.23 -45.06
CA GLU A 192 68.86 65.58 -44.84
C GLU A 192 70.41 65.55 -44.80
N GLU A 193 71.02 64.54 -44.19
CA GLU A 193 72.49 64.38 -44.15
C GLU A 193 73.10 64.01 -45.51
N VAL A 194 72.37 63.30 -46.38
CA VAL A 194 72.79 63.02 -47.77
C VAL A 194 72.67 64.27 -48.65
N GLU A 195 71.63 65.09 -48.46
CA GLU A 195 71.44 66.33 -49.22
C GLU A 195 72.48 67.41 -48.86
N VAL A 196 72.98 67.43 -47.61
CA VAL A 196 74.10 68.29 -47.19
C VAL A 196 75.45 67.80 -47.77
N LYS A 197 75.66 66.48 -47.90
CA LYS A 197 76.89 65.92 -48.48
C LYS A 197 76.97 66.05 -50.01
N ASP A 198 75.84 66.04 -50.72
CA ASP A 198 75.80 66.31 -52.16
C ASP A 198 76.01 67.81 -52.51
N ALA A 199 75.85 68.72 -51.55
CA ALA A 199 76.14 70.15 -51.71
C ALA A 199 77.64 70.49 -51.58
N GLU A 200 78.42 69.73 -50.80
CA GLU A 200 79.87 69.94 -50.62
C GLU A 200 80.75 69.30 -51.72
N ALA A 201 80.20 68.48 -52.60
CA ALA A 201 80.96 67.81 -53.68
C ALA A 201 80.98 68.58 -55.02
N LYS A 202 80.52 69.84 -55.04
CA LYS A 202 80.41 70.69 -56.26
C LYS A 202 81.20 71.99 -56.25
N GLU A 203 82.14 72.18 -55.31
CA GLU A 203 83.13 73.28 -55.35
C GLU A 203 84.50 72.82 -55.88
#